data_AF-B4VVB8-F1
#
_entry.id   AF-B4VVB8-F1
#
_cell.length_a   1.000
_cell.length_b   1.000
_cell.length_c   1.000
_cell.angle_alpha   90.00
_cell.angle_beta   90.00
_cell.angle_gamma   90.00
#
_symmetry.space_group_name_H-M   'P 1'
#
loop_
_entity.id
_entity.type
_entity.pdbx_description
1 polymer ?
#
loop_
_entity_poly.entity_id
_entity_poly.type
_entity_poly.pdbx_seq_one_letter_code
_entity_poly.pdbx_strand_id
1 'polypeptide(L)'
;MPKVFIIPHYHYKNQFSKFLSKANQTQESFEFYLLPPETENETPLRKTVADYTEILAFLDNQKKRMGLSLEDLLIAFYDGVITASEHGLTNLFIAGANREDPYPCTAAVSLKFISWGILEQKYDYSLQRHALFHLVMCTLIGAYTKVAAHQQTYGCLLDFNNQLVDFNRKLQMGYYLCSNNQSDCYAAMQSERYGKSIIRLGEVLRDDVDKEEVIKIIQNIQQIMTSNELGNILDRIVNGQHTEADIATLHRLLSEGKHERLLQVGKYHVNIGQGQDIKVGDRVYQGLDAEAVREVVRAVLQGYNASDIRGIVRSVLKEDFPNMAQPDHSQSSLQKTILVLASSPKNEARLRLDQEVREIDEGLRRSQQRDKFTLQQRWAVRPDDLRRALLDLNPQIVHFCGHGSGEDGLVLEDNAGLAQLVPTQALANLFKRFATRGLECVVLNACYAEVQANAIAEHIDYVVGMNSSIGDKAAIKFAVGFYDELGAGYSYEDAYHGGCDAIALQGIPEEHIPVLKQLKKKSN
;
A
#
# COMPACT_ATOMS: atom_id res chain seq x y z
N MET A 1 -29.13 -11.40 -33.11
CA MET A 1 -28.59 -10.27 -32.34
C MET A 1 -28.14 -10.85 -31.00
N PRO A 2 -26.86 -10.75 -30.65
CA PRO A 2 -26.36 -11.22 -29.37
C PRO A 2 -27.06 -10.52 -28.19
N LYS A 3 -27.45 -11.30 -27.19
CA LYS A 3 -28.00 -10.79 -25.94
C LYS A 3 -26.89 -10.67 -24.90
N VAL A 4 -26.90 -9.59 -24.13
CA VAL A 4 -25.93 -9.33 -23.06
C VAL A 4 -26.66 -9.32 -21.72
N PHE A 5 -26.43 -10.35 -20.92
CA PHE A 5 -27.01 -10.51 -19.60
C PHE A 5 -26.04 -10.06 -18.52
N ILE A 6 -26.51 -9.20 -17.62
CA ILE A 6 -25.71 -8.70 -16.49
C ILE A 6 -26.31 -9.21 -15.19
N ILE A 7 -25.53 -9.94 -14.40
CA ILE A 7 -25.80 -10.28 -13.00
C ILE A 7 -25.05 -9.26 -12.14
N PRO A 8 -25.74 -8.22 -11.62
CA PRO A 8 -25.10 -7.22 -10.79
C PRO A 8 -24.84 -7.78 -9.38
N HIS A 9 -23.85 -7.24 -8.69
CA HIS A 9 -23.78 -7.40 -7.25
C HIS A 9 -24.97 -6.70 -6.59
N TYR A 10 -25.51 -7.26 -5.50
CA TYR A 10 -26.78 -6.80 -4.92
C TYR A 10 -26.78 -5.31 -4.53
N HIS A 11 -25.64 -4.78 -4.09
CA HIS A 11 -25.47 -3.36 -3.77
C HIS A 11 -25.59 -2.41 -4.99
N TYR A 12 -25.35 -2.91 -6.21
CA TYR A 12 -25.25 -2.08 -7.41
C TYR A 12 -26.37 -2.31 -8.43
N LYS A 13 -27.36 -3.15 -8.11
CA LYS A 13 -28.49 -3.47 -9.01
C LYS A 13 -29.11 -2.24 -9.67
N ASN A 14 -29.38 -1.20 -8.89
CA ASN A 14 -30.06 0.01 -9.37
C ASN A 14 -29.21 0.84 -10.34
N GLN A 15 -27.88 0.72 -10.31
CA GLN A 15 -27.01 1.46 -11.21
C GLN A 15 -27.12 0.95 -12.65
N PHE A 16 -27.36 -0.35 -12.83
CA PHE A 16 -27.45 -0.94 -14.17
C PHE A 16 -28.79 -0.64 -14.88
N SER A 17 -29.88 -0.41 -14.16
CA SER A 17 -31.18 -0.16 -14.78
C SER A 17 -31.18 1.04 -15.74
N LYS A 18 -30.45 2.12 -15.39
CA LYS A 18 -30.30 3.29 -16.28
C LYS A 18 -29.40 2.99 -17.48
N PHE A 19 -28.35 2.21 -17.28
CA PHE A 19 -27.45 1.77 -18.35
C PHE A 19 -28.20 0.96 -19.40
N LEU A 20 -29.02 -0.01 -19.00
CA LEU A 20 -29.74 -0.88 -19.93
C LEU A 20 -30.61 -0.09 -20.92
N SER A 21 -31.41 0.85 -20.41
CA SER A 21 -32.27 1.68 -21.26
C SER A 21 -31.44 2.46 -22.28
N LYS A 22 -30.31 3.03 -21.86
CA LYS A 22 -29.45 3.82 -22.74
C LYS A 22 -28.73 2.93 -23.75
N ALA A 23 -28.19 1.79 -23.31
CA ALA A 23 -27.48 0.84 -24.17
C ALA A 23 -28.38 0.27 -25.27
N ASN A 24 -29.63 -0.06 -24.96
CA ASN A 24 -30.59 -0.58 -25.94
C ASN A 24 -31.13 0.49 -26.91
N GLN A 25 -31.05 1.78 -26.56
CA GLN A 25 -31.51 2.88 -27.44
C GLN A 25 -30.42 3.44 -28.36
N THR A 26 -29.15 3.16 -28.08
CA THR A 26 -28.01 3.87 -28.68
C THR A 26 -27.29 3.08 -29.77
N GLN A 27 -27.59 1.79 -29.86
CA GLN A 27 -27.03 0.87 -30.82
C GLN A 27 -28.04 -0.26 -31.09
N GLU A 28 -27.90 -0.94 -32.23
CA GLU A 28 -28.84 -1.98 -32.69
C GLU A 28 -28.21 -3.39 -32.79
N SER A 29 -26.96 -3.53 -32.36
CA SER A 29 -26.18 -4.77 -32.47
C SER A 29 -26.31 -5.70 -31.28
N PHE A 30 -26.76 -5.20 -30.13
CA PHE A 30 -26.88 -5.93 -28.88
C PHE A 30 -28.20 -5.64 -28.19
N GLU A 31 -28.68 -6.62 -27.43
CA GLU A 31 -29.81 -6.45 -26.53
C GLU A 31 -29.40 -6.75 -25.09
N PHE A 32 -29.46 -5.74 -24.22
CA PHE A 32 -29.02 -5.82 -22.84
C PHE A 32 -30.17 -6.19 -21.91
N TYR A 33 -29.89 -7.12 -21.00
CA TYR A 33 -30.80 -7.65 -19.99
C TYR A 33 -30.16 -7.67 -18.61
N LEU A 34 -30.97 -7.42 -17.58
CA LEU A 34 -30.55 -7.42 -16.19
C LEU A 34 -31.15 -8.64 -15.51
N LEU A 35 -30.30 -9.50 -14.97
CA LEU A 35 -30.70 -10.64 -14.17
C LEU A 35 -30.81 -10.23 -12.69
N PRO A 36 -31.63 -10.94 -11.89
CA PRO A 36 -31.65 -10.73 -10.46
C PRO A 36 -30.24 -10.95 -9.87
N PRO A 37 -29.84 -10.16 -8.85
CA PRO A 37 -28.58 -10.39 -8.17
C PRO A 37 -28.61 -11.75 -7.45
N GLU A 38 -27.45 -12.39 -7.34
CA GLU A 38 -27.33 -13.65 -6.60
C GLU A 38 -27.65 -13.43 -5.11
N THR A 39 -28.60 -14.20 -4.59
CA THR A 39 -29.08 -14.11 -3.19
C THR A 39 -28.65 -15.30 -2.32
N GLU A 40 -28.20 -16.40 -2.92
CA GLU A 40 -27.83 -17.63 -2.21
C GLU A 40 -26.38 -17.60 -1.76
N ASN A 41 -26.10 -17.92 -0.49
CA ASN A 41 -24.74 -17.84 0.08
C ASN A 41 -23.77 -18.93 -0.45
N GLU A 42 -24.29 -19.96 -1.12
CA GLU A 42 -23.48 -21.09 -1.61
C GLU A 42 -22.89 -20.85 -3.00
N THR A 43 -23.29 -19.79 -3.70
CA THR A 43 -22.73 -19.46 -5.02
C THR A 43 -21.25 -19.08 -4.95
N PRO A 44 -20.41 -19.55 -5.90
CA PRO A 44 -19.02 -19.12 -6.02
C PRO A 44 -18.88 -17.60 -6.11
N LEU A 45 -19.89 -16.91 -6.66
CA LEU A 45 -19.91 -15.45 -6.81
C LEU A 45 -20.04 -14.67 -5.48
N ARG A 46 -20.29 -15.35 -4.35
CA ARG A 46 -20.36 -14.73 -3.02
C ARG A 46 -19.22 -15.12 -2.09
N LYS A 47 -18.36 -16.07 -2.48
CA LYS A 47 -17.20 -16.46 -1.68
C LYS A 47 -16.20 -15.30 -1.62
N THR A 48 -15.56 -15.08 -0.48
CA THR A 48 -14.52 -14.03 -0.34
C THR A 48 -13.26 -14.33 -1.17
N VAL A 49 -13.00 -15.62 -1.40
CA VAL A 49 -11.95 -16.15 -2.27
C VAL A 49 -12.56 -17.32 -3.06
N ALA A 50 -12.38 -17.31 -4.37
CA ALA A 50 -12.86 -18.37 -5.26
C ALA A 50 -11.87 -18.63 -6.40
N ASP A 51 -11.79 -19.90 -6.81
CA ASP A 51 -11.04 -20.30 -8.01
C ASP A 51 -11.77 -19.80 -9.27
N TYR A 52 -11.02 -19.28 -10.23
CA TYR A 52 -11.61 -18.77 -11.48
C TYR A 52 -12.36 -19.86 -12.25
N THR A 53 -11.88 -21.09 -12.22
CA THR A 53 -12.48 -22.25 -12.88
C THR A 53 -13.85 -22.57 -12.30
N GLU A 54 -13.99 -22.43 -10.98
CA GLU A 54 -15.27 -22.62 -10.29
C GLU A 54 -16.29 -21.56 -10.71
N ILE A 55 -15.87 -20.30 -10.80
CA ILE A 55 -16.72 -19.20 -11.26
C ILE A 55 -17.16 -19.41 -12.71
N LEU A 56 -16.24 -19.78 -13.60
CA LEU A 56 -16.55 -20.01 -15.02
C LEU A 56 -17.52 -21.19 -15.20
N ALA A 57 -17.28 -22.31 -14.53
CA ALA A 57 -18.16 -23.47 -14.57
C ALA A 57 -19.58 -23.12 -14.08
N PHE A 58 -19.69 -22.30 -13.03
CA PHE A 58 -20.97 -21.81 -12.54
C PHE A 58 -21.70 -20.98 -13.61
N LEU A 59 -21.03 -20.00 -14.23
CA LEU A 59 -21.63 -19.14 -15.25
C LEU A 59 -22.05 -19.92 -16.51
N ASP A 60 -21.23 -20.87 -16.95
CA ASP A 60 -21.56 -21.74 -18.08
C ASP A 60 -22.79 -22.59 -17.81
N ASN A 61 -22.92 -23.12 -16.59
CA ASN A 61 -24.12 -23.85 -16.18
C ASN A 61 -25.36 -22.93 -16.18
N GLN A 62 -25.24 -21.70 -15.69
CA GLN A 62 -26.33 -20.72 -15.75
C GLN A 62 -26.76 -20.43 -17.20
N LYS A 63 -25.81 -20.19 -18.12
CA LYS A 63 -26.12 -20.01 -19.55
C LYS A 63 -26.90 -21.20 -20.12
N LYS A 64 -26.47 -22.42 -19.82
CA LYS A 64 -27.16 -23.66 -20.26
C LYS A 64 -28.57 -23.75 -19.71
N ARG A 65 -28.77 -23.50 -18.41
CA ARG A 65 -30.09 -23.53 -17.76
C ARG A 65 -31.05 -22.49 -18.32
N MET A 66 -30.54 -21.32 -18.68
CA MET A 66 -31.31 -20.24 -19.29
C MET A 66 -31.58 -20.43 -20.79
N GLY A 67 -30.97 -21.44 -21.43
CA GLY A 67 -31.09 -21.67 -22.87
C GLY A 67 -30.45 -20.58 -23.73
N LEU A 68 -29.38 -19.95 -23.24
CA LEU A 68 -28.67 -18.89 -23.96
C LEU A 68 -27.85 -19.45 -25.12
N SER A 69 -27.76 -18.69 -26.21
CA SER A 69 -26.96 -19.06 -27.37
C SER A 69 -25.46 -18.90 -27.11
N LEU A 70 -24.64 -19.47 -27.99
CA LEU A 70 -23.18 -19.31 -27.92
C LEU A 70 -22.73 -17.85 -28.16
N GLU A 71 -23.52 -17.08 -28.90
CA GLU A 71 -23.26 -15.64 -29.11
C GLU A 71 -23.71 -14.79 -27.92
N ASP A 72 -24.55 -15.28 -27.00
CA ASP A 72 -25.05 -14.49 -25.87
C ASP A 72 -24.00 -14.39 -24.77
N LEU A 73 -23.74 -13.17 -24.30
CA LEU A 73 -22.76 -12.87 -23.26
C LEU A 73 -23.43 -12.83 -21.88
N LEU A 74 -22.89 -13.58 -20.92
CA LEU A 74 -23.27 -13.49 -19.51
C LEU A 74 -22.14 -12.86 -18.69
N ILE A 75 -22.42 -11.72 -18.04
CA ILE A 75 -21.48 -10.97 -17.21
C ILE A 75 -21.93 -11.03 -15.75
N ALA A 76 -21.05 -11.42 -14.84
CA ALA A 76 -21.31 -11.44 -13.40
C ALA A 76 -20.29 -10.62 -12.60
N PHE A 77 -20.78 -9.84 -11.64
CA PHE A 77 -19.96 -9.08 -10.71
C PHE A 77 -19.77 -9.84 -9.38
N TYR A 78 -18.52 -9.98 -8.96
CA TYR A 78 -18.04 -10.83 -7.85
C TYR A 78 -17.43 -10.00 -6.71
N ASP A 79 -17.83 -10.23 -5.45
CA ASP A 79 -17.32 -9.50 -4.27
C ASP A 79 -16.20 -10.24 -3.51
N GLY A 80 -15.17 -10.69 -4.23
CA GLY A 80 -14.01 -11.35 -3.65
C GLY A 80 -12.74 -11.21 -4.47
N VAL A 81 -11.64 -11.81 -3.99
CA VAL A 81 -10.33 -11.82 -4.68
C VAL A 81 -10.19 -13.13 -5.45
N ILE A 82 -9.83 -13.03 -6.73
CA ILE A 82 -9.63 -14.19 -7.60
C ILE A 82 -8.15 -14.60 -7.54
N THR A 83 -7.88 -15.86 -7.21
CA THR A 83 -6.53 -16.46 -7.31
C THR A 83 -6.27 -16.93 -8.74
N ALA A 84 -5.84 -16.02 -9.62
CA ALA A 84 -5.59 -16.30 -11.06
C ALA A 84 -4.16 -15.98 -11.53
N SER A 85 -3.27 -15.57 -10.62
CA SER A 85 -1.91 -15.11 -10.94
C SER A 85 -1.05 -16.16 -11.67
N GLU A 86 -1.34 -17.46 -11.46
CA GLU A 86 -0.61 -18.57 -12.07
C GLU A 86 -1.02 -18.86 -13.53
N HIS A 87 -2.08 -18.22 -14.04
CA HIS A 87 -2.64 -18.49 -15.38
C HIS A 87 -2.53 -17.32 -16.38
N GLY A 88 -1.73 -16.28 -16.07
CA GLY A 88 -1.42 -15.21 -17.02
C GLY A 88 -2.59 -14.25 -17.33
N LEU A 89 -3.69 -14.33 -16.56
CA LEU A 89 -4.81 -13.39 -16.64
C LEU A 89 -4.38 -12.06 -15.99
N THR A 90 -3.82 -11.17 -16.80
CA THR A 90 -3.22 -9.87 -16.42
C THR A 90 -4.22 -8.71 -16.48
N ASN A 91 -5.48 -9.05 -16.68
CA ASN A 91 -6.59 -8.15 -16.82
C ASN A 91 -7.58 -8.51 -15.72
N LEU A 92 -8.10 -7.52 -14.99
CA LEU A 92 -9.06 -7.57 -13.88
C LEU A 92 -10.40 -8.31 -14.15
N PHE A 93 -10.41 -9.14 -15.18
CA PHE A 93 -11.53 -9.69 -15.89
C PHE A 93 -11.19 -11.16 -16.17
N ILE A 94 -12.01 -12.08 -15.68
CA ILE A 94 -12.01 -13.40 -16.27
C ILE A 94 -12.98 -13.31 -17.46
N ALA A 95 -12.45 -13.15 -18.67
CA ALA A 95 -13.19 -13.51 -19.87
C ALA A 95 -13.05 -15.02 -20.03
N GLY A 96 -14.06 -15.76 -19.56
CA GLY A 96 -14.18 -17.18 -19.79
C GLY A 96 -14.71 -17.43 -21.19
N ALA A 97 -13.82 -17.89 -22.05
CA ALA A 97 -14.15 -18.95 -22.97
C ALA A 97 -13.53 -20.19 -22.33
N ASN A 98 -14.14 -21.36 -22.44
CA ASN A 98 -13.33 -22.56 -22.42
C ASN A 98 -12.17 -22.37 -23.41
N ARG A 99 -11.00 -22.98 -23.19
CA ARG A 99 -9.88 -22.91 -24.16
C ARG A 99 -10.27 -23.27 -25.62
N GLU A 100 -11.46 -23.86 -25.80
CA GLU A 100 -12.02 -24.32 -27.05
C GLU A 100 -13.11 -23.40 -27.66
N ASP A 101 -13.60 -22.36 -26.97
CA ASP A 101 -14.63 -21.47 -27.54
C ASP A 101 -14.01 -20.40 -28.46
N PRO A 102 -14.57 -20.17 -29.66
CA PRO A 102 -14.08 -19.14 -30.59
C PRO A 102 -14.34 -17.69 -30.12
N TYR A 103 -15.25 -17.48 -29.15
CA TYR A 103 -15.54 -16.20 -28.50
C TYR A 103 -15.88 -16.42 -27.00
N PRO A 104 -15.21 -15.75 -26.04
CA PRO A 104 -15.51 -15.85 -24.61
C PRO A 104 -16.82 -15.13 -24.28
N CYS A 105 -17.91 -15.89 -24.22
CA CYS A 105 -19.23 -15.36 -23.93
C CYS A 105 -19.68 -15.62 -22.48
N THR A 106 -18.76 -15.90 -21.56
CA THR A 106 -18.94 -15.76 -20.10
C THR A 106 -17.88 -14.83 -19.51
N ALA A 107 -18.28 -13.98 -18.57
CA ALA A 107 -17.39 -13.02 -17.94
C ALA A 107 -17.66 -12.85 -16.46
N ALA A 108 -16.58 -12.82 -15.66
CA ALA A 108 -16.62 -12.49 -14.25
C ALA A 108 -15.72 -11.29 -13.94
N VAL A 109 -16.24 -10.36 -13.15
CA VAL A 109 -15.57 -9.09 -12.80
C VAL A 109 -15.46 -8.97 -11.28
N SER A 110 -14.23 -8.94 -10.75
CA SER A 110 -13.98 -8.77 -9.31
C SER A 110 -14.16 -7.31 -8.89
N LEU A 111 -14.99 -7.07 -7.87
CA LEU A 111 -15.26 -5.78 -7.27
C LEU A 111 -14.24 -5.38 -6.20
N LYS A 112 -13.48 -6.33 -5.62
CA LYS A 112 -12.49 -6.03 -4.57
C LYS A 112 -11.36 -5.11 -5.03
N PHE A 113 -10.98 -5.22 -6.29
CA PHE A 113 -10.02 -4.29 -6.91
C PHE A 113 -10.54 -2.86 -7.04
N ILE A 114 -11.85 -2.70 -7.20
CA ILE A 114 -12.52 -1.39 -7.18
C ILE A 114 -12.67 -0.93 -5.72
N SER A 115 -12.89 -1.86 -4.78
CA SER A 115 -13.12 -1.53 -3.37
C SER A 115 -11.87 -1.04 -2.63
N TRP A 116 -10.67 -1.52 -2.97
CA TRP A 116 -9.41 -1.12 -2.32
C TRP A 116 -8.93 0.32 -2.62
N GLY A 117 -9.76 1.18 -3.22
CA GLY A 117 -9.42 2.60 -3.38
C GLY A 117 -10.37 3.47 -4.22
N ILE A 118 -11.42 2.90 -4.81
CA ILE A 118 -12.47 3.67 -5.52
C ILE A 118 -13.80 3.61 -4.74
N LEU A 119 -14.08 2.52 -4.02
CA LEU A 119 -15.36 2.32 -3.31
C LEU A 119 -15.28 2.48 -1.77
N GLU A 120 -14.10 2.74 -1.19
CA GLU A 120 -13.99 2.96 0.26
C GLU A 120 -14.49 4.34 0.73
N GLN A 121 -14.80 5.26 -0.19
CA GLN A 121 -15.55 6.48 0.15
C GLN A 121 -17.01 6.36 -0.30
N LYS A 122 -17.89 6.30 0.69
CA LYS A 122 -19.35 6.08 0.61
C LYS A 122 -20.17 7.13 -0.17
N TYR A 123 -19.58 8.07 -0.92
CA TYR A 123 -20.28 9.34 -1.22
C TYR A 123 -20.41 9.78 -2.68
N ASP A 124 -19.98 9.00 -3.68
CA ASP A 124 -20.28 9.36 -5.07
C ASP A 124 -20.76 8.19 -5.95
N TYR A 125 -22.09 8.07 -6.07
CA TYR A 125 -22.74 7.09 -6.92
C TYR A 125 -22.37 7.24 -8.41
N SER A 126 -21.95 8.42 -8.87
CA SER A 126 -21.58 8.68 -10.27
C SER A 126 -20.27 8.00 -10.63
N LEU A 127 -19.24 8.08 -9.78
CA LEU A 127 -17.95 7.43 -10.02
C LEU A 127 -18.06 5.90 -9.95
N GLN A 128 -18.79 5.38 -8.95
CA GLN A 128 -19.00 3.93 -8.82
C GLN A 128 -19.71 3.37 -10.04
N ARG A 129 -20.76 4.06 -10.48
CA ARG A 129 -21.50 3.75 -11.70
C ARG A 129 -20.60 3.80 -12.93
N HIS A 130 -19.74 4.82 -13.05
CA HIS A 130 -18.82 4.95 -14.16
C HIS A 130 -17.81 3.79 -14.20
N ALA A 131 -17.23 3.42 -13.05
CA ALA A 131 -16.32 2.27 -12.95
C ALA A 131 -16.99 0.95 -13.36
N LEU A 132 -18.23 0.71 -12.91
CA LEU A 132 -19.00 -0.48 -13.29
C LEU A 132 -19.24 -0.53 -14.81
N PHE A 133 -19.64 0.59 -15.42
CA PHE A 133 -19.91 0.63 -16.87
C PHE A 133 -18.62 0.52 -17.70
N HIS A 134 -17.52 1.10 -17.22
CA HIS A 134 -16.21 0.95 -17.84
C HIS A 134 -15.81 -0.54 -17.94
N LEU A 135 -16.05 -1.31 -16.87
CA LEU A 135 -15.77 -2.73 -16.84
C LEU A 135 -16.69 -3.51 -17.81
N VAL A 136 -17.97 -3.15 -17.93
CA VAL A 136 -18.87 -3.73 -18.94
C VAL A 136 -18.36 -3.47 -20.35
N MET A 137 -17.89 -2.26 -20.64
CA MET A 137 -17.31 -1.94 -21.97
C MET A 137 -16.07 -2.79 -22.27
N CYS A 138 -15.18 -2.96 -21.29
CA CYS A 138 -14.02 -3.84 -21.43
C CYS A 138 -14.44 -5.28 -21.73
N THR A 139 -15.50 -5.78 -21.07
CA THR A 139 -16.04 -7.12 -21.32
C THR A 139 -16.61 -7.27 -22.73
N LEU A 140 -17.35 -6.27 -23.23
CA LEU A 140 -17.89 -6.30 -24.60
C LEU A 140 -16.78 -6.36 -25.65
N ILE A 141 -15.71 -5.58 -25.45
CA ILE A 141 -14.55 -5.59 -26.34
C ILE A 141 -13.89 -6.97 -26.35
N GLY A 142 -13.61 -7.53 -25.17
CA GLY A 142 -12.98 -8.85 -25.05
C GLY A 142 -13.83 -10.01 -25.60
N ALA A 143 -15.15 -9.92 -25.50
CA ALA A 143 -16.06 -10.97 -25.96
C ALA A 143 -16.32 -10.95 -27.47
N TYR A 144 -16.47 -9.75 -28.05
CA TYR A 144 -17.01 -9.58 -29.40
C TYR A 144 -16.03 -9.02 -30.42
N THR A 145 -14.76 -8.83 -30.05
CA THR A 145 -13.74 -8.31 -30.96
C THR A 145 -12.46 -9.11 -30.84
N LYS A 146 -11.63 -9.08 -31.89
CA LYS A 146 -10.30 -9.72 -31.88
C LYS A 146 -9.17 -8.73 -31.60
N VAL A 147 -9.51 -7.50 -31.20
CA VAL A 147 -8.50 -6.47 -30.92
C VAL A 147 -7.76 -6.84 -29.65
N ALA A 148 -6.45 -7.06 -29.79
CA ALA A 148 -5.61 -7.45 -28.66
C ALA A 148 -5.47 -6.32 -27.64
N ALA A 149 -5.54 -6.68 -26.37
CA ALA A 149 -5.11 -5.80 -25.29
C ALA A 149 -3.60 -5.54 -25.37
N HIS A 150 -3.17 -4.39 -24.87
CA HIS A 150 -1.75 -4.00 -24.89
C HIS A 150 -1.26 -3.51 -23.54
N GLN A 151 0.05 -3.65 -23.29
CA GLN A 151 0.69 -3.23 -22.04
C GLN A 151 1.03 -1.73 -21.99
N GLN A 152 0.61 -0.98 -23.00
CA GLN A 152 0.74 0.46 -22.97
C GLN A 152 -0.16 1.04 -21.87
N THR A 153 0.26 2.10 -21.17
CA THR A 153 -0.48 2.67 -20.04
C THR A 153 -1.04 4.04 -20.40
N TYR A 154 -1.72 4.16 -21.54
CA TYR A 154 -2.23 5.44 -22.05
C TYR A 154 -3.68 5.71 -21.68
N GLY A 155 -4.31 4.92 -20.81
CA GLY A 155 -5.72 5.07 -20.41
C GLY A 155 -6.72 4.55 -21.46
N CYS A 156 -6.28 3.68 -22.36
CA CYS A 156 -7.11 3.02 -23.36
C CYS A 156 -7.97 1.93 -22.70
N LEU A 157 -9.19 1.71 -23.20
CA LEU A 157 -10.04 0.59 -22.78
C LEU A 157 -9.34 -0.78 -22.92
N LEU A 158 -8.39 -0.90 -23.85
CA LEU A 158 -7.62 -2.11 -24.15
C LEU A 158 -6.29 -2.24 -23.36
N ASP A 159 -5.94 -1.29 -22.47
CA ASP A 159 -4.71 -1.45 -21.65
C ASP A 159 -4.85 -2.58 -20.62
N PHE A 160 -3.75 -3.18 -20.16
CA PHE A 160 -3.81 -4.15 -19.06
C PHE A 160 -4.14 -3.50 -17.70
N ASN A 161 -4.96 -4.18 -16.88
CA ASN A 161 -5.43 -3.69 -15.57
C ASN A 161 -4.70 -4.36 -14.39
N ASN A 162 -3.36 -4.32 -14.37
CA ASN A 162 -2.58 -4.95 -13.30
C ASN A 162 -2.34 -4.04 -12.07
N GLN A 163 -2.67 -2.74 -12.14
CA GLN A 163 -2.50 -1.80 -11.03
C GLN A 163 -3.66 -0.78 -10.93
N LEU A 164 -3.98 -0.35 -9.70
CA LEU A 164 -5.05 0.64 -9.44
C LEU A 164 -4.74 2.03 -10.03
N VAL A 165 -3.46 2.40 -10.13
CA VAL A 165 -3.04 3.67 -10.75
C VAL A 165 -3.47 3.73 -12.21
N ASP A 166 -3.29 2.63 -12.94
CA ASP A 166 -3.65 2.53 -14.35
C ASP A 166 -5.17 2.53 -14.54
N PHE A 167 -5.90 1.85 -13.66
CA PHE A 167 -7.38 1.86 -13.72
C PHE A 167 -7.96 3.26 -13.46
N ASN A 168 -7.42 4.02 -12.50
CA ASN A 168 -7.83 5.42 -12.28
C ASN A 168 -7.56 6.30 -13.52
N ARG A 169 -6.42 6.10 -14.18
CA ARG A 169 -6.09 6.81 -15.43
C ARG A 169 -7.11 6.52 -16.54
N LYS A 170 -7.58 5.28 -16.65
CA LYS A 170 -8.65 4.92 -17.58
C LYS A 170 -9.96 5.65 -17.25
N LEU A 171 -10.38 5.67 -15.99
CA LEU A 171 -11.58 6.41 -15.59
C LEU A 171 -11.48 7.91 -15.87
N GLN A 172 -10.30 8.52 -15.70
CA GLN A 172 -10.07 9.92 -16.08
C GLN A 172 -10.19 10.15 -17.60
N MET A 173 -9.75 9.20 -18.40
CA MET A 173 -9.87 9.26 -19.85
C MET A 173 -11.27 8.91 -20.35
N GLY A 174 -12.02 8.15 -19.54
CA GLY A 174 -13.37 7.69 -19.81
C GLY A 174 -13.36 6.48 -20.75
N TYR A 175 -14.11 6.56 -21.85
CA TYR A 175 -14.25 5.50 -22.83
C TYR A 175 -13.31 5.71 -24.03
N TYR A 176 -12.01 5.83 -23.76
CA TYR A 176 -11.00 6.17 -24.76
C TYR A 176 -10.41 4.93 -25.46
N LEU A 177 -10.13 5.06 -26.76
CA LEU A 177 -9.37 4.12 -27.59
C LEU A 177 -8.22 4.87 -28.28
N CYS A 178 -7.03 4.29 -28.31
CA CYS A 178 -5.85 4.95 -28.87
C CYS A 178 -5.89 5.13 -30.40
N SER A 179 -5.18 6.15 -30.88
CA SER A 179 -5.13 6.55 -32.31
C SER A 179 -3.86 6.04 -33.02
N ASN A 180 -3.73 6.33 -34.32
CA ASN A 180 -2.67 5.86 -35.23
C ASN A 180 -1.24 6.09 -34.74
N ASN A 181 -0.99 7.10 -33.90
CA ASN A 181 0.34 7.38 -33.33
C ASN A 181 0.69 6.47 -32.13
N GLN A 182 -0.20 5.54 -31.79
CA GLN A 182 -0.08 4.54 -30.72
C GLN A 182 -0.38 3.14 -31.30
N SER A 183 -1.12 2.28 -30.59
CA SER A 183 -1.52 0.95 -31.07
C SER A 183 -2.71 0.96 -32.06
N ASP A 184 -3.22 2.15 -32.43
CA ASP A 184 -4.35 2.37 -33.34
C ASP A 184 -5.60 1.51 -33.05
N CYS A 185 -5.92 1.35 -31.76
CA CYS A 185 -7.06 0.56 -31.33
C CYS A 185 -8.38 1.09 -31.87
N TYR A 186 -8.50 2.39 -32.10
CA TYR A 186 -9.73 2.97 -32.64
C TYR A 186 -10.01 2.46 -34.06
N ALA A 187 -9.02 2.49 -34.97
CA ALA A 187 -9.18 1.97 -36.32
C ALA A 187 -9.40 0.46 -36.32
N ALA A 188 -8.65 -0.28 -35.49
CA ALA A 188 -8.83 -1.72 -35.32
C ALA A 188 -10.26 -2.06 -34.87
N MET A 189 -10.78 -1.36 -33.87
CA MET A 189 -12.16 -1.52 -33.40
C MET A 189 -13.18 -1.18 -34.50
N GLN A 190 -13.00 -0.11 -35.29
CA GLN A 190 -13.92 0.21 -36.37
C GLN A 190 -14.05 -0.89 -37.44
N SER A 191 -13.00 -1.69 -37.61
CA SER A 191 -12.96 -2.80 -38.58
C SER A 191 -13.67 -4.07 -38.10
N GLU A 192 -13.96 -4.18 -36.80
CA GLU A 192 -14.60 -5.35 -36.20
C GLU A 192 -16.12 -5.35 -36.37
N ARG A 193 -16.71 -6.56 -36.47
CA ARG A 193 -18.15 -6.77 -36.72
C ARG A 193 -19.05 -5.93 -35.81
N TYR A 194 -18.72 -5.87 -34.52
CA TYR A 194 -19.49 -5.16 -33.51
C TYR A 194 -18.84 -3.85 -33.02
N GLY A 195 -17.65 -3.52 -33.53
CA GLY A 195 -16.84 -2.47 -32.92
C GLY A 195 -17.42 -1.07 -33.08
N LYS A 196 -18.13 -0.78 -34.18
CA LYS A 196 -18.84 0.51 -34.35
C LYS A 196 -19.92 0.71 -33.28
N SER A 197 -20.68 -0.33 -32.95
CA SER A 197 -21.72 -0.28 -31.92
C SER A 197 -21.14 -0.14 -30.52
N ILE A 198 -20.00 -0.78 -30.25
CA ILE A 198 -19.25 -0.63 -28.99
C ILE A 198 -18.69 0.80 -28.87
N ILE A 199 -18.09 1.35 -29.93
CA ILE A 199 -17.62 2.74 -29.96
C ILE A 199 -18.78 3.70 -29.70
N ARG A 200 -19.92 3.50 -30.37
CA ARG A 200 -21.11 4.33 -30.21
C ARG A 200 -21.65 4.31 -28.78
N LEU A 201 -21.70 3.13 -28.17
CA LEU A 201 -22.07 2.97 -26.77
C LEU A 201 -21.11 3.74 -25.86
N GLY A 202 -19.80 3.64 -26.09
CA GLY A 202 -18.79 4.38 -25.34
C GLY A 202 -18.92 5.91 -25.47
N GLU A 203 -19.21 6.42 -26.67
CA GLU A 203 -19.47 7.85 -26.89
C GLU A 203 -20.66 8.34 -26.09
N VAL A 204 -21.76 7.60 -26.11
CA VAL A 204 -22.98 8.01 -25.43
C VAL A 204 -22.82 7.94 -23.90
N LEU A 205 -22.16 6.90 -23.40
CA LEU A 205 -21.84 6.80 -21.98
C LEU A 205 -20.87 7.90 -21.54
N ARG A 206 -19.95 8.33 -22.42
CA ARG A 206 -19.05 9.47 -22.16
C ARG A 206 -19.84 10.76 -21.98
N ASP A 207 -20.85 10.99 -22.80
CA ASP A 207 -21.64 12.23 -22.77
C ASP A 207 -22.60 12.28 -21.56
N ASP A 208 -23.02 11.11 -21.05
CA ASP A 208 -23.83 10.99 -19.82
C ASP A 208 -22.99 11.10 -18.52
N VAL A 209 -21.66 11.16 -18.65
CA VAL A 209 -20.72 11.28 -17.52
C VAL A 209 -20.18 12.70 -17.51
N ASP A 210 -20.38 13.40 -16.38
CA ASP A 210 -19.68 14.67 -16.16
C ASP A 210 -18.20 14.35 -15.98
N LYS A 211 -17.43 14.49 -17.07
CA LYS A 211 -16.01 14.19 -17.10
C LYS A 211 -15.23 15.14 -16.19
N GLU A 212 -15.67 16.39 -16.06
CA GLU A 212 -15.03 17.31 -15.13
C GLU A 212 -15.33 16.90 -13.70
N GLU A 213 -16.55 16.48 -13.38
CA GLU A 213 -16.91 15.95 -12.07
C GLU A 213 -16.14 14.67 -11.78
N VAL A 214 -16.03 13.71 -12.71
CA VAL A 214 -15.22 12.50 -12.53
C VAL A 214 -13.74 12.83 -12.40
N ILE A 215 -13.20 13.75 -13.20
CA ILE A 215 -11.84 14.23 -13.02
C ILE A 215 -11.72 14.91 -11.66
N LYS A 216 -12.66 15.74 -11.23
CA LYS A 216 -12.67 16.39 -9.91
C LYS A 216 -12.86 15.38 -8.78
N ILE A 217 -13.57 14.28 -8.95
CA ILE A 217 -13.75 13.25 -7.91
C ILE A 217 -12.52 12.37 -7.86
N ILE A 218 -11.99 11.90 -9.00
CA ILE A 218 -10.75 11.12 -9.05
C ILE A 218 -9.58 11.99 -8.62
N GLN A 219 -9.54 13.24 -9.10
CA GLN A 219 -8.69 14.26 -8.57
C GLN A 219 -9.00 14.38 -7.11
N ASN A 220 -10.18 14.60 -6.56
CA ASN A 220 -10.42 14.70 -5.10
C ASN A 220 -10.07 13.43 -4.32
N ILE A 221 -10.10 12.25 -4.93
CA ILE A 221 -9.56 10.97 -4.43
C ILE A 221 -8.01 10.98 -4.49
N GLN A 222 -7.45 11.87 -5.30
CA GLN A 222 -6.04 12.26 -5.48
C GLN A 222 -5.68 13.73 -4.99
N GLN A 223 -6.64 14.58 -4.54
CA GLN A 223 -6.75 16.08 -4.37
C GLN A 223 -7.51 16.46 -3.08
N ILE A 224 -7.68 15.52 -2.18
CA ILE A 224 -6.65 15.36 -1.14
C ILE A 224 -5.43 16.17 -1.55
N MET A 225 -5.37 17.45 -1.16
CA MET A 225 -4.27 18.36 -1.46
C MET A 225 -3.02 17.55 -1.70
N THR A 226 -2.31 17.77 -2.82
CA THR A 226 -1.01 17.13 -2.92
C THR A 226 -0.32 17.43 -1.60
N SER A 227 0.21 16.40 -0.96
CA SER A 227 0.83 16.52 0.35
C SER A 227 1.77 17.74 0.46
N ASN A 228 2.32 18.15 -0.68
CA ASN A 228 3.08 19.35 -0.86
C ASN A 228 2.32 20.68 -0.66
N GLU A 229 1.08 20.86 -1.13
CA GLU A 229 0.34 22.12 -0.94
C GLU A 229 -0.15 22.31 0.49
N LEU A 230 -0.62 21.23 1.14
CA LEU A 230 -1.01 21.26 2.56
C LEU A 230 0.22 21.41 3.42
N GLY A 231 1.28 20.71 3.03
CA GLY A 231 2.62 20.95 3.53
C GLY A 231 2.98 22.44 3.48
N ASN A 232 2.87 23.08 2.32
CA ASN A 232 3.33 24.47 2.16
C ASN A 232 2.53 25.46 3.03
N ILE A 233 1.24 25.23 3.23
CA ILE A 233 0.40 26.05 4.11
C ILE A 233 0.80 25.84 5.58
N LEU A 234 0.97 24.58 5.99
CA LEU A 234 1.37 24.23 7.36
C LEU A 234 2.80 24.71 7.69
N ASP A 235 3.73 24.62 6.75
CA ASP A 235 5.08 25.19 6.89
C ASP A 235 5.03 26.71 7.08
N ARG A 236 4.21 27.44 6.30
CA ARG A 236 4.02 28.88 6.51
C ARG A 236 3.38 29.18 7.86
N ILE A 237 2.51 28.31 8.36
CA ILE A 237 1.88 28.45 9.67
C ILE A 237 2.91 28.27 10.79
N VAL A 238 3.68 27.18 10.76
CA VAL A 238 4.74 26.88 11.74
C VAL A 238 5.79 27.98 11.75
N ASN A 239 6.19 28.49 10.57
CA ASN A 239 7.15 29.59 10.49
C ASN A 239 6.55 30.97 10.81
N GLY A 240 5.26 31.07 11.17
CA GLY A 240 4.59 32.33 11.51
C GLY A 240 4.37 33.29 10.32
N GLN A 241 4.51 32.80 9.10
CA GLN A 241 4.45 33.55 7.82
C GLN A 241 3.13 33.39 7.07
N HIS A 242 2.11 32.78 7.69
CA HIS A 242 0.81 32.55 7.10
C HIS A 242 0.02 33.84 6.84
N THR A 243 -0.79 33.83 5.78
CA THR A 243 -1.66 34.93 5.33
C THR A 243 -3.13 34.69 5.70
N GLU A 244 -3.98 35.72 5.63
CA GLU A 244 -5.43 35.56 5.80
C GLU A 244 -6.03 34.59 4.76
N ALA A 245 -5.48 34.55 3.55
CA ALA A 245 -5.88 33.60 2.52
C ALA A 245 -5.52 32.15 2.87
N ASP A 246 -4.35 31.93 3.52
CA ASP A 246 -3.95 30.60 4.02
C ASP A 246 -4.91 30.12 5.12
N ILE A 247 -5.31 31.00 6.04
CA ILE A 247 -6.25 30.70 7.12
C ILE A 247 -7.66 30.44 6.59
N ALA A 248 -8.15 31.25 5.65
CA ALA A 248 -9.45 31.03 5.02
C ALA A 248 -9.49 29.70 4.26
N THR A 249 -8.39 29.33 3.61
CA THR A 249 -8.25 28.05 2.90
C THR A 249 -8.27 26.87 3.88
N LEU A 250 -7.51 26.96 4.99
CA LEU A 250 -7.50 25.94 6.04
C LEU A 250 -8.88 25.80 6.71
N HIS A 251 -9.56 26.91 6.98
CA HIS A 251 -10.92 26.92 7.54
C HIS A 251 -11.91 26.20 6.62
N ARG A 252 -11.90 26.50 5.32
CA ARG A 252 -12.78 25.86 4.34
C ARG A 252 -12.59 24.35 4.32
N LEU A 253 -11.34 23.87 4.31
CA LEU A 253 -10.99 22.45 4.35
C LEU A 253 -11.50 21.75 5.62
N LEU A 254 -11.42 22.43 6.76
CA LEU A 254 -11.84 21.89 8.06
C LEU A 254 -13.36 21.97 8.28
N SER A 255 -14.04 22.91 7.61
CA SER A 255 -15.48 23.14 7.76
C SER A 255 -16.35 22.24 6.87
N GLU A 256 -15.85 21.88 5.69
CA GLU A 256 -16.55 21.02 4.72
C GLU A 256 -16.66 19.55 5.21
N GLY A 257 -15.83 19.12 6.17
CA GLY A 257 -15.91 17.79 6.80
C GLY A 257 -16.45 17.82 8.23
N LYS A 258 -17.77 17.84 8.42
CA LYS A 258 -18.30 17.84 9.79
C LYS A 258 -18.13 16.50 10.52
N HIS A 259 -17.31 16.57 11.57
CA HIS A 259 -17.27 15.76 12.79
C HIS A 259 -16.53 14.41 12.73
N GLU A 260 -15.50 14.32 13.58
CA GLU A 260 -14.73 13.16 14.04
C GLU A 260 -13.86 12.38 13.03
N ARG A 261 -13.84 12.73 11.73
CA ARG A 261 -12.93 12.10 10.76
C ARG A 261 -12.40 13.05 9.68
N LEU A 262 -11.68 14.09 10.08
CA LEU A 262 -10.87 14.89 9.17
C LEU A 262 -9.40 14.72 9.57
N LEU A 263 -8.44 14.32 8.73
CA LEU A 263 -8.32 14.41 7.28
C LEU A 263 -7.54 13.19 6.74
N GLN A 264 -8.16 12.03 6.57
CA GLN A 264 -7.63 11.04 5.64
C GLN A 264 -8.32 11.25 4.29
N VAL A 265 -7.98 12.35 3.66
CA VAL A 265 -8.13 12.43 2.22
C VAL A 265 -6.90 11.60 1.74
N GLY A 266 -7.16 10.42 1.16
CA GLY A 266 -6.29 9.32 0.72
C GLY A 266 -5.21 9.50 -0.38
N LYS A 267 -4.80 8.33 -0.90
CA LYS A 267 -3.52 7.90 -1.54
C LYS A 267 -2.18 8.46 -1.00
N TYR A 268 -2.16 9.58 -0.28
CA TYR A 268 -1.03 10.10 0.48
C TYR A 268 -1.46 10.34 1.94
N HIS A 269 -0.70 9.79 2.89
CA HIS A 269 -1.05 9.83 4.33
C HIS A 269 -1.13 11.27 4.85
N VAL A 270 -2.34 11.78 5.09
CA VAL A 270 -2.59 13.02 5.83
C VAL A 270 -3.17 12.62 7.20
N ASN A 271 -2.52 13.02 8.31
CA ASN A 271 -2.96 12.74 9.67
C ASN A 271 -2.73 13.97 10.55
N ILE A 272 -3.79 14.76 10.75
CA ILE A 272 -3.79 15.96 11.60
C ILE A 272 -4.53 15.67 12.94
N GLY A 273 -5.10 14.47 13.08
CA GLY A 273 -6.19 14.15 14.01
C GLY A 273 -5.83 14.11 15.49
N GLN A 274 -4.98 13.18 15.96
CA GLN A 274 -4.75 12.96 17.42
C GLN A 274 -3.41 12.26 17.76
N GLY A 275 -2.36 12.39 16.92
CA GLY A 275 -1.03 11.79 17.16
C GLY A 275 -0.05 12.70 17.92
N GLN A 276 1.23 12.32 18.07
CA GLN A 276 2.32 13.25 18.45
C GLN A 276 2.86 14.00 17.23
N ASP A 277 2.89 13.34 16.07
CA ASP A 277 3.35 13.92 14.80
C ASP A 277 2.17 14.18 13.85
N ILE A 278 2.33 15.14 12.94
CA ILE A 278 1.41 15.38 11.84
C ILE A 278 2.12 15.00 10.54
N LYS A 279 1.56 14.04 9.81
CA LYS A 279 2.08 13.64 8.50
C LYS A 279 1.17 14.16 7.41
N VAL A 280 1.76 14.77 6.38
CA VAL A 280 1.07 15.27 5.20
C VAL A 280 1.88 14.83 3.98
N GLY A 281 1.46 13.69 3.40
CA GLY A 281 2.22 12.84 2.48
C GLY A 281 3.68 12.65 2.89
N ASP A 282 4.63 13.29 2.21
CA ASP A 282 6.06 13.08 2.47
C ASP A 282 6.59 13.98 3.62
N ARG A 283 5.82 14.98 4.07
CA ARG A 283 6.21 15.88 5.15
C ARG A 283 5.73 15.38 6.50
N VAL A 284 6.58 15.49 7.52
CA VAL A 284 6.28 15.12 8.89
C VAL A 284 6.61 16.30 9.78
N TYR A 285 5.59 16.87 10.43
CA TYR A 285 5.71 17.87 11.49
C TYR A 285 5.76 17.15 12.82
N GLN A 286 6.73 17.47 13.67
CA GLN A 286 6.97 16.79 14.95
C GLN A 286 7.18 17.82 16.07
N GLY A 287 6.94 17.42 17.31
CA GLY A 287 7.16 18.27 18.48
C GLY A 287 6.35 19.57 18.43
N LEU A 288 7.02 20.71 18.67
CA LEU A 288 6.38 22.03 18.73
C LEU A 288 5.71 22.41 17.40
N ASP A 289 6.24 21.98 16.25
CA ASP A 289 5.64 22.24 14.93
C ASP A 289 4.30 21.51 14.77
N ALA A 290 4.25 20.24 15.22
CA ALA A 290 3.01 19.47 15.22
C ALA A 290 1.99 20.07 16.20
N GLU A 291 2.45 20.51 17.36
CA GLU A 291 1.60 21.16 18.37
C GLU A 291 1.06 22.50 17.87
N ALA A 292 1.89 23.32 17.23
CA ALA A 292 1.50 24.62 16.68
C ALA A 292 0.46 24.45 15.57
N VAL A 293 0.64 23.47 14.68
CA VAL A 293 -0.36 23.14 13.67
C VAL A 293 -1.68 22.67 14.30
N ARG A 294 -1.66 21.84 15.35
CA ARG A 294 -2.90 21.40 16.03
C ARG A 294 -3.64 22.56 16.68
N GLU A 295 -2.93 23.46 17.34
CA GLU A 295 -3.55 24.62 17.99
C GLU A 295 -4.13 25.61 16.97
N VAL A 296 -3.44 25.81 15.84
CA VAL A 296 -3.95 26.62 14.72
C VAL A 296 -5.23 25.99 14.15
N VAL A 297 -5.21 24.69 13.87
CA VAL A 297 -6.38 23.96 13.36
C VAL A 297 -7.56 24.09 14.32
N ARG A 298 -7.31 24.01 15.64
CA ARG A 298 -8.33 24.21 16.67
C ARG A 298 -8.86 25.65 16.69
N ALA A 299 -7.99 26.65 16.66
CA ALA A 299 -8.37 28.07 16.67
C ALA A 299 -9.17 28.47 15.42
N VAL A 300 -8.75 27.96 14.26
CA VAL A 300 -9.48 28.13 13.00
C VAL A 300 -10.88 27.54 13.10
N LEU A 301 -11.03 26.31 13.58
CA LEU A 301 -12.35 25.68 13.79
C LEU A 301 -13.25 26.44 14.78
N GLN A 302 -12.67 27.23 15.69
CA GLN A 302 -13.40 28.08 16.63
C GLN A 302 -13.68 29.49 16.10
N GLY A 303 -13.27 29.81 14.87
CA GLY A 303 -13.58 31.06 14.18
C GLY A 303 -12.64 32.23 14.49
N TYR A 304 -11.43 31.97 14.99
CA TYR A 304 -10.43 33.01 15.29
C TYR A 304 -9.85 33.62 14.00
N ASN A 305 -9.49 34.91 14.05
CA ASN A 305 -8.89 35.61 12.90
C ASN A 305 -7.37 35.34 12.81
N ALA A 306 -6.75 35.75 11.69
CA ALA A 306 -5.34 35.46 11.42
C ALA A 306 -4.35 36.11 12.42
N SER A 307 -4.68 37.27 13.01
CA SER A 307 -3.84 37.91 14.02
C SER A 307 -3.81 37.12 15.33
N ASP A 308 -4.94 36.57 15.76
CA ASP A 308 -5.05 35.79 16.99
C ASP A 308 -4.34 34.43 16.86
N ILE A 309 -4.44 33.81 15.68
CA ILE A 309 -3.75 32.55 15.34
C ILE A 309 -2.22 32.72 15.38
N ARG A 310 -1.70 33.86 14.93
CA ARG A 310 -0.27 34.16 14.98
C ARG A 310 0.26 34.23 16.41
N GLY A 311 -0.55 34.71 17.36
CA GLY A 311 -0.23 34.70 18.80
C GLY A 311 -0.15 33.30 19.38
N ILE A 312 -1.05 32.41 18.94
CA ILE A 312 -1.11 31.01 19.38
C ILE A 312 0.12 30.22 18.90
N VAL A 313 0.47 30.30 17.61
CA VAL A 313 1.69 29.66 17.07
C VAL A 313 2.93 30.08 17.85
N ARG A 314 3.07 31.38 18.12
CA ARG A 314 4.21 31.92 18.86
C ARG A 314 4.26 31.43 20.32
N SER A 315 3.10 31.24 20.95
CA SER A 315 3.00 30.71 22.32
C SER A 315 3.36 29.22 22.44
N VAL A 316 3.10 28.46 21.37
CA VAL A 316 3.39 27.01 21.31
C VAL A 316 4.87 26.78 20.98
N LEU A 317 5.41 27.48 19.99
CA LEU A 317 6.79 27.28 19.54
C LEU A 317 7.86 27.85 20.49
N LYS A 318 7.45 28.47 21.61
CA LYS A 318 8.27 29.00 22.72
C LYS A 318 9.71 29.34 22.36
N GLU A 319 9.94 30.55 21.86
CA GLU A 319 11.23 31.20 22.07
C GLU A 319 11.32 31.69 23.54
N ASP A 320 12.30 31.13 24.25
CA ASP A 320 12.95 31.50 25.52
C ASP A 320 12.19 31.43 26.89
N PHE A 321 12.86 30.72 27.83
CA PHE A 321 12.55 30.40 29.25
C PHE A 321 12.16 31.61 30.16
N PRO A 322 11.64 31.48 31.43
CA PRO A 322 11.71 30.35 32.39
C PRO A 322 10.47 30.07 33.32
N ASN A 323 10.53 28.93 34.03
CA ASN A 323 9.91 28.57 35.34
C ASN A 323 8.38 28.70 35.57
N MET A 324 7.70 27.57 35.84
CA MET A 324 7.04 27.26 37.13
C MET A 324 6.15 25.99 37.06
N ALA A 325 6.38 25.10 38.05
CA ALA A 325 5.49 24.14 38.72
C ALA A 325 4.68 23.10 37.91
N GLN A 326 4.90 21.83 38.28
CA GLN A 326 4.17 20.63 37.82
C GLN A 326 2.69 20.60 38.26
N PRO A 327 1.87 19.72 37.63
CA PRO A 327 1.51 18.51 38.37
C PRO A 327 1.67 17.20 37.59
N ASP A 328 1.90 16.17 38.38
CA ASP A 328 2.19 14.77 38.14
C ASP A 328 1.09 14.01 37.35
N HIS A 329 1.50 13.35 36.25
CA HIS A 329 0.84 12.18 35.66
C HIS A 329 1.88 11.31 34.93
N SER A 330 2.57 10.45 35.68
CA SER A 330 3.35 9.31 35.18
C SER A 330 2.40 8.19 34.71
N GLN A 331 2.54 7.44 33.61
CA GLN A 331 3.61 7.12 32.65
C GLN A 331 2.94 6.79 31.29
N SER A 332 3.36 7.42 30.19
CA SER A 332 3.14 6.91 28.83
C SER A 332 4.50 6.43 28.32
N SER A 333 4.68 5.12 28.14
CA SER A 333 5.94 4.56 27.67
C SER A 333 6.12 4.83 26.18
N LEU A 334 7.19 5.55 25.82
CA LEU A 334 7.63 5.76 24.43
C LEU A 334 7.76 4.40 23.71
N GLN A 335 7.06 4.25 22.57
CA GLN A 335 7.18 3.06 21.73
C GLN A 335 8.58 3.00 21.09
N LYS A 336 9.22 1.82 21.13
CA LYS A 336 10.51 1.56 20.49
C LYS A 336 10.31 1.23 19.01
N THR A 337 11.10 1.85 18.14
CA THR A 337 11.14 1.55 16.71
C THR A 337 12.19 0.48 16.42
N ILE A 338 11.76 -0.59 15.76
CA ILE A 338 12.60 -1.66 15.20
C ILE A 338 12.72 -1.41 13.71
N LEU A 339 13.94 -1.20 13.21
CA LEU A 339 14.24 -1.06 11.78
C LEU A 339 14.87 -2.34 11.26
N VAL A 340 14.14 -3.07 10.40
CA VAL A 340 14.64 -4.23 9.67
C VAL A 340 15.15 -3.83 8.30
N LEU A 341 16.38 -4.23 8.00
CA LEU A 341 17.11 -3.94 6.76
C LEU A 341 17.43 -5.27 6.07
N ALA A 342 16.75 -5.53 4.96
CA ALA A 342 16.95 -6.72 4.16
C ALA A 342 17.76 -6.41 2.89
N SER A 343 18.88 -7.10 2.71
CA SER A 343 19.75 -6.98 1.53
C SER A 343 19.82 -8.31 0.78
N SER A 344 19.41 -8.34 -0.50
CA SER A 344 19.40 -9.55 -1.32
C SER A 344 19.94 -9.27 -2.73
N PRO A 345 21.26 -9.00 -2.86
CA PRO A 345 21.86 -8.70 -4.15
C PRO A 345 21.67 -9.83 -5.16
N LYS A 346 21.42 -9.47 -6.42
CA LYS A 346 21.06 -10.43 -7.48
C LYS A 346 22.15 -11.45 -7.82
N ASN A 347 23.41 -11.12 -7.55
CA ASN A 347 24.57 -11.97 -7.83
C ASN A 347 25.04 -12.79 -6.63
N GLU A 348 24.29 -12.81 -5.53
CA GLU A 348 24.54 -13.63 -4.35
C GLU A 348 23.54 -14.79 -4.24
N ALA A 349 23.84 -15.76 -3.37
CA ALA A 349 22.90 -16.85 -3.09
C ALA A 349 21.60 -16.29 -2.49
N ARG A 350 20.45 -16.77 -2.98
CA ARG A 350 19.15 -16.26 -2.51
C ARG A 350 18.85 -16.76 -1.10
N LEU A 351 18.63 -15.82 -0.18
CA LEU A 351 18.14 -16.06 1.18
C LEU A 351 16.63 -15.83 1.28
N ARG A 352 15.94 -16.45 2.25
CA ARG A 352 14.50 -16.25 2.48
C ARG A 352 14.23 -15.11 3.46
N LEU A 353 14.75 -13.94 3.12
CA LEU A 353 14.62 -12.74 3.96
C LEU A 353 13.15 -12.30 4.11
N ASP A 354 12.32 -12.53 3.08
CA ASP A 354 10.86 -12.32 3.13
C ASP A 354 10.21 -13.15 4.23
N GLN A 355 10.64 -14.40 4.38
CA GLN A 355 10.17 -15.26 5.45
C GLN A 355 10.64 -14.74 6.81
N GLU A 356 11.92 -14.45 6.98
CA GLU A 356 12.45 -13.92 8.25
C GLU A 356 11.66 -12.70 8.74
N VAL A 357 11.50 -11.69 7.88
CA VAL A 357 10.82 -10.44 8.24
C VAL A 357 9.32 -10.65 8.53
N ARG A 358 8.65 -11.54 7.77
CA ARG A 358 7.24 -11.87 8.03
C ARG A 358 7.06 -12.53 9.39
N GLU A 359 7.92 -13.49 9.74
CA GLU A 359 7.81 -14.19 11.02
C GLU A 359 8.12 -13.25 12.21
N ILE A 360 9.04 -12.29 12.05
CA ILE A 360 9.28 -11.22 13.04
C ILE A 360 8.02 -10.35 13.23
N ASP A 361 7.38 -9.89 12.15
CA ASP A 361 6.14 -9.09 12.22
C ASP A 361 5.01 -9.87 12.89
N GLU A 362 4.84 -11.15 12.55
CA GLU A 362 3.84 -12.00 13.19
C GLU A 362 4.09 -12.22 14.68
N GLY A 363 5.34 -12.48 15.09
CA GLY A 363 5.72 -12.64 16.50
C GLY A 363 5.42 -11.38 17.31
N LEU A 364 5.88 -10.22 16.83
CA LEU A 364 5.66 -8.93 17.49
C LEU A 364 4.17 -8.59 17.60
N ARG A 365 3.35 -8.86 16.57
CA ARG A 365 1.90 -8.61 16.61
C ARG A 365 1.16 -9.47 17.63
N ARG A 366 1.64 -10.70 17.85
CA ARG A 366 1.05 -11.64 18.82
C ARG A 366 1.59 -11.45 20.24
N SER A 367 2.64 -10.66 20.41
CA SER A 367 3.31 -10.44 21.68
C SER A 367 2.48 -9.66 22.70
N GLN A 368 2.78 -9.87 23.98
CA GLN A 368 2.05 -9.22 25.09
C GLN A 368 2.27 -7.71 25.12
N GLN A 369 3.46 -7.26 24.71
CA GLN A 369 3.83 -5.84 24.65
C GLN A 369 3.89 -5.32 23.22
N ARG A 370 3.05 -5.85 22.31
CA ARG A 370 2.97 -5.41 20.90
C ARG A 370 2.85 -3.89 20.76
N ASP A 371 2.14 -3.23 21.69
CA ASP A 371 1.89 -1.79 21.66
C ASP A 371 3.12 -0.97 22.10
N LYS A 372 4.25 -1.61 22.46
CA LYS A 372 5.53 -0.94 22.76
C LYS A 372 6.49 -0.92 21.57
N PHE A 373 6.18 -1.60 20.48
CA PHE A 373 7.08 -1.72 19.34
C PHE A 373 6.43 -1.25 18.04
N THR A 374 7.20 -0.54 17.22
CA THR A 374 6.84 -0.23 15.83
C THR A 374 7.85 -0.86 14.89
N LEU A 375 7.40 -1.76 14.01
CA LEU A 375 8.26 -2.41 13.03
C LEU A 375 8.31 -1.60 11.72
N GLN A 376 9.50 -1.20 11.31
CA GLN A 376 9.80 -0.53 10.05
C GLN A 376 10.71 -1.43 9.21
N GLN A 377 10.45 -1.54 7.92
CA GLN A 377 11.20 -2.43 7.03
C GLN A 377 11.76 -1.64 5.84
N ARG A 378 12.96 -2.00 5.39
CA ARG A 378 13.54 -1.57 4.11
C ARG A 378 14.08 -2.79 3.38
N TRP A 379 13.76 -2.87 2.09
CA TRP A 379 14.13 -3.95 1.19
C TRP A 379 15.12 -3.46 0.16
N ALA A 380 15.94 -4.38 -0.36
CA ALA A 380 16.98 -4.07 -1.34
C ALA A 380 17.89 -2.91 -0.89
N VAL A 381 18.32 -2.97 0.38
CA VAL A 381 18.96 -1.84 1.05
C VAL A 381 20.33 -1.55 0.44
N ARG A 382 20.51 -0.32 -0.05
CA ARG A 382 21.80 0.24 -0.45
C ARG A 382 22.42 1.03 0.71
N PRO A 383 23.73 1.34 0.70
CA PRO A 383 24.37 2.09 1.79
C PRO A 383 23.73 3.45 2.10
N ASP A 384 23.28 4.15 1.06
CA ASP A 384 22.55 5.41 1.21
C ASP A 384 21.19 5.23 1.88
N ASP A 385 20.49 4.13 1.55
CA ASP A 385 19.19 3.82 2.12
C ASP A 385 19.33 3.43 3.60
N LEU A 386 20.37 2.68 3.97
CA LEU A 386 20.74 2.39 5.37
C LEU A 386 20.95 3.70 6.14
N ARG A 387 21.78 4.61 5.62
CA ARG A 387 22.07 5.89 6.30
C ARG A 387 20.81 6.75 6.45
N ARG A 388 19.99 6.85 5.40
CA ARG A 388 18.75 7.64 5.40
C ARG A 388 17.72 7.04 6.35
N ALA A 389 17.51 5.73 6.32
CA ALA A 389 16.57 5.06 7.21
C ALA A 389 16.91 5.27 8.70
N LEU A 390 18.20 5.26 9.07
CA LEU A 390 18.62 5.59 10.44
C LEU A 390 18.31 7.04 10.81
N LEU A 391 18.49 7.99 9.89
CA LEU A 391 18.18 9.42 10.10
C LEU A 391 16.68 9.67 10.20
N ASP A 392 15.90 9.04 9.33
CA ASP A 392 14.47 9.27 9.19
C ASP A 392 13.68 8.64 10.35
N LEU A 393 14.18 7.52 10.88
CA LEU A 393 13.44 6.70 11.85
C LEU A 393 13.99 6.75 13.27
N ASN A 394 15.24 7.20 13.47
CA ASN A 394 15.97 7.14 14.76
C ASN A 394 15.64 5.86 15.56
N PRO A 395 15.88 4.66 14.99
CA PRO A 395 15.41 3.42 15.59
C PRO A 395 16.15 3.09 16.88
N GLN A 396 15.44 2.45 17.81
CA GLN A 396 16.04 1.89 19.04
C GLN A 396 16.70 0.54 18.76
N ILE A 397 16.19 -0.19 17.77
CA ILE A 397 16.69 -1.52 17.40
C ILE A 397 16.89 -1.56 15.88
N VAL A 398 18.04 -2.03 15.44
CA VAL A 398 18.32 -2.28 14.01
C VAL A 398 18.55 -3.76 13.80
N HIS A 399 17.81 -4.37 12.88
CA HIS A 399 17.99 -5.75 12.46
C HIS A 399 18.47 -5.78 11.01
N PHE A 400 19.66 -6.30 10.77
CA PHE A 400 20.15 -6.56 9.43
C PHE A 400 20.03 -8.05 9.14
N CYS A 401 19.39 -8.41 8.02
CA CYS A 401 19.37 -9.76 7.48
C CYS A 401 19.87 -9.75 6.02
N GLY A 402 20.84 -10.63 5.73
CA GLY A 402 21.51 -10.65 4.44
C GLY A 402 22.86 -11.34 4.51
N HIS A 403 23.71 -11.07 3.53
CA HIS A 403 25.04 -11.67 3.43
C HIS A 403 26.11 -10.91 4.23
N GLY A 404 27.07 -11.66 4.76
CA GLY A 404 28.26 -11.16 5.45
C GLY A 404 29.52 -11.77 4.86
N SER A 405 30.62 -11.02 4.90
CA SER A 405 31.91 -11.39 4.29
C SER A 405 33.04 -11.45 5.33
N GLY A 406 32.73 -11.77 6.59
CA GLY A 406 33.73 -11.83 7.66
C GLY A 406 34.40 -10.48 7.91
N GLU A 407 35.73 -10.40 7.92
CA GLU A 407 36.46 -9.15 8.21
C GLU A 407 36.13 -8.00 7.24
N ASP A 408 35.75 -8.36 6.01
CA ASP A 408 35.51 -7.42 4.91
C ASP A 408 34.25 -6.55 5.10
N GLY A 409 33.23 -7.04 5.82
CA GLY A 409 32.00 -6.28 6.09
C GLY A 409 30.69 -7.02 5.81
N LEU A 410 29.62 -6.22 5.66
CA LEU A 410 28.30 -6.68 5.26
C LEU A 410 28.05 -6.37 3.79
N VAL A 411 27.23 -7.19 3.12
CA VAL A 411 26.91 -7.01 1.70
C VAL A 411 25.55 -6.33 1.55
N LEU A 412 25.56 -5.11 1.02
CA LEU A 412 24.39 -4.33 0.64
C LEU A 412 24.20 -4.34 -0.88
N GLU A 413 23.13 -3.73 -1.38
CA GLU A 413 22.95 -3.55 -2.83
C GLU A 413 23.59 -2.26 -3.33
N ASP A 414 24.03 -2.26 -4.60
CA ASP A 414 24.33 -1.06 -5.36
C ASP A 414 23.12 -0.59 -6.19
N ASN A 415 23.31 0.43 -7.03
CA ASN A 415 22.25 0.95 -7.90
C ASN A 415 21.81 -0.01 -9.02
N ALA A 416 22.58 -1.05 -9.32
CA ALA A 416 22.22 -2.11 -10.26
C ALA A 416 21.53 -3.31 -9.55
N GLY A 417 21.49 -3.31 -8.22
CA GLY A 417 21.05 -4.43 -7.40
C GLY A 417 22.08 -5.55 -7.31
N LEU A 418 23.37 -5.22 -7.46
CA LEU A 418 24.51 -6.11 -7.29
C LEU A 418 25.14 -5.91 -5.91
N ALA A 419 25.96 -6.88 -5.50
CA ALA A 419 26.63 -6.90 -4.21
C ALA A 419 27.59 -5.72 -4.07
N GLN A 420 27.38 -4.92 -3.04
CA GLN A 420 28.27 -3.86 -2.58
C GLN A 420 28.70 -4.14 -1.15
N LEU A 421 29.99 -4.38 -0.96
CA LEU A 421 30.58 -4.56 0.36
C LEU A 421 30.63 -3.22 1.12
N VAL A 422 30.14 -3.22 2.36
CA VAL A 422 30.23 -2.10 3.29
C VAL A 422 31.20 -2.45 4.42
N PRO A 423 32.35 -1.76 4.52
CA PRO A 423 33.39 -2.12 5.48
C PRO A 423 32.95 -2.00 6.94
N THR A 424 33.49 -2.90 7.77
CA THR A 424 33.30 -2.95 9.23
C THR A 424 33.42 -1.58 9.91
N GLN A 425 34.51 -0.86 9.64
CA GLN A 425 34.76 0.44 10.26
C GLN A 425 33.75 1.50 9.82
N ALA A 426 33.23 1.42 8.60
CA ALA A 426 32.22 2.34 8.10
C ALA A 426 30.88 2.14 8.83
N LEU A 427 30.49 0.88 9.08
CA LEU A 427 29.31 0.53 9.88
C LEU A 427 29.46 1.01 11.32
N ALA A 428 30.59 0.72 11.97
CA ALA A 428 30.86 1.16 13.34
C ALA A 428 30.79 2.70 13.47
N ASN A 429 31.44 3.43 12.55
CA ASN A 429 31.41 4.89 12.52
C ASN A 429 30.00 5.45 12.25
N LEU A 430 29.17 4.75 11.47
CA LEU A 430 27.80 5.12 11.23
C LEU A 430 26.97 4.95 12.50
N PHE A 431 26.92 3.74 13.06
CA PHE A 431 26.10 3.42 14.24
C PHE A 431 26.52 4.20 15.49
N LYS A 432 27.81 4.50 15.66
CA LYS A 432 28.32 5.40 16.71
C LYS A 432 27.55 6.72 16.80
N ARG A 433 27.20 7.31 15.65
CA ARG A 433 26.49 8.60 15.62
C ARG A 433 25.05 8.49 16.12
N PHE A 434 24.48 7.29 16.06
CA PHE A 434 23.11 7.01 16.48
C PHE A 434 23.01 6.45 17.92
N ALA A 435 24.12 6.02 18.51
CA ALA A 435 24.19 5.67 19.94
C ALA A 435 23.62 6.80 20.81
N THR A 436 24.08 8.03 20.59
CA THR A 436 23.61 9.23 21.32
C THR A 436 22.19 9.66 20.96
N ARG A 437 21.55 8.99 19.99
CA ARG A 437 20.20 9.28 19.48
C ARG A 437 19.19 8.20 19.87
N GLY A 438 19.57 7.29 20.77
CA GLY A 438 18.70 6.27 21.31
C GLY A 438 18.73 4.94 20.56
N LEU A 439 19.73 4.67 19.71
CA LEU A 439 19.97 3.31 19.21
C LEU A 439 20.57 2.46 20.34
N GLU A 440 19.82 1.44 20.78
CA GLU A 440 20.15 0.60 21.93
C GLU A 440 20.70 -0.77 21.50
N CYS A 441 20.15 -1.33 20.42
CA CYS A 441 20.45 -2.71 20.00
C CYS A 441 20.65 -2.83 18.49
N VAL A 442 21.65 -3.62 18.07
CA VAL A 442 21.88 -3.99 16.67
C VAL A 442 21.98 -5.50 16.54
N VAL A 443 21.16 -6.11 15.69
CA VAL A 443 21.21 -7.54 15.36
C VAL A 443 21.73 -7.71 13.94
N LEU A 444 22.91 -8.31 13.78
CA LEU A 444 23.53 -8.62 12.50
C LEU A 444 23.34 -10.11 12.18
N ASN A 445 22.20 -10.44 11.57
CA ASN A 445 21.88 -11.79 11.14
C ASN A 445 22.49 -12.07 9.76
N ALA A 446 23.82 -12.17 9.74
CA ALA A 446 24.62 -12.40 8.55
C ALA A 446 25.86 -13.25 8.91
N CYS A 447 26.31 -14.10 8.00
CA CYS A 447 27.45 -15.00 8.23
C CYS A 447 28.71 -14.24 8.65
N TYR A 448 29.42 -14.75 9.66
CA TYR A 448 30.67 -14.20 10.18
C TYR A 448 30.60 -12.72 10.63
N ALA A 449 29.41 -12.24 11.02
CA ALA A 449 29.19 -10.86 11.44
C ALA A 449 29.72 -10.49 12.85
N GLU A 450 30.37 -11.42 13.58
CA GLU A 450 30.94 -11.15 14.91
C GLU A 450 31.99 -10.02 14.87
N VAL A 451 32.77 -9.90 13.79
CA VAL A 451 33.78 -8.86 13.63
C VAL A 451 33.12 -7.46 13.65
N GLN A 452 32.00 -7.30 12.94
CA GLN A 452 31.21 -6.07 12.95
C GLN A 452 30.52 -5.86 14.30
N ALA A 453 30.02 -6.93 14.91
CA ALA A 453 29.40 -6.84 16.22
C ALA A 453 30.37 -6.29 17.28
N ASN A 454 31.62 -6.77 17.29
CA ASN A 454 32.66 -6.27 18.17
C ASN A 454 32.95 -4.78 17.96
N ALA A 455 33.06 -4.33 16.70
CA ALA A 455 33.35 -2.93 16.38
C ALA A 455 32.19 -1.99 16.73
N ILE A 456 30.94 -2.42 16.52
CA ILE A 456 29.74 -1.62 16.84
C ILE A 456 29.51 -1.59 18.35
N ALA A 457 29.79 -2.69 19.07
CA ALA A 457 29.67 -2.78 20.51
C ALA A 457 30.69 -1.92 21.27
N GLU A 458 31.62 -1.24 20.60
CA GLU A 458 32.39 -0.16 21.24
C GLU A 458 31.53 1.09 21.51
N HIS A 459 30.32 1.15 20.92
CA HIS A 459 29.47 2.34 20.93
C HIS A 459 28.00 2.07 21.23
N ILE A 460 27.48 0.86 20.96
CA ILE A 460 26.09 0.46 21.18
C ILE A 460 26.01 -0.54 22.33
N ASP A 461 24.98 -0.40 23.16
CA ASP A 461 24.80 -1.19 24.39
C ASP A 461 24.72 -2.69 24.11
N TYR A 462 23.98 -3.09 23.08
CA TYR A 462 23.75 -4.49 22.72
C TYR A 462 23.97 -4.73 21.22
N VAL A 463 24.84 -5.68 20.89
CA VAL A 463 25.06 -6.06 19.49
C VAL A 463 25.13 -7.57 19.36
N VAL A 464 24.26 -8.16 18.55
CA VAL A 464 24.34 -9.58 18.19
C VAL A 464 25.01 -9.70 16.82
N GLY A 465 25.95 -10.64 16.69
CA GLY A 465 26.52 -11.06 15.40
C GLY A 465 26.68 -12.56 15.33
N MET A 466 27.01 -13.09 14.16
CA MET A 466 27.25 -14.52 13.95
C MET A 466 28.75 -14.80 13.92
N ASN A 467 29.26 -15.70 14.77
CA ASN A 467 30.69 -16.04 14.82
C ASN A 467 31.14 -16.99 13.67
N SER A 468 30.18 -17.54 12.93
CA SER A 468 30.39 -18.51 11.86
C SER A 468 29.34 -18.32 10.75
N SER A 469 29.36 -19.19 9.74
CA SER A 469 28.25 -19.33 8.79
C SER A 469 27.02 -19.91 9.47
N ILE A 470 25.87 -19.28 9.31
CA ILE A 470 24.59 -19.74 9.85
C ILE A 470 23.65 -20.16 8.72
N GLY A 471 22.90 -21.25 8.90
CA GLY A 471 21.90 -21.70 7.95
C GLY A 471 20.64 -20.84 8.00
N ASP A 472 19.98 -20.65 6.85
CA ASP A 472 18.77 -19.84 6.71
C ASP A 472 17.66 -20.23 7.71
N LYS A 473 17.49 -21.53 7.98
CA LYS A 473 16.51 -22.00 8.98
C LYS A 473 16.89 -21.61 10.41
N ALA A 474 18.17 -21.67 10.77
CA ALA A 474 18.64 -21.27 12.10
C ALA A 474 18.55 -19.75 12.27
N ALA A 475 18.94 -18.98 11.26
CA ALA A 475 18.85 -17.52 11.23
C ALA A 475 17.41 -17.03 11.45
N ILE A 476 16.42 -17.61 10.76
CA ILE A 476 15.00 -17.28 10.96
C ILE A 476 14.55 -17.64 12.38
N LYS A 477 14.92 -18.82 12.88
CA LYS A 477 14.52 -19.26 14.22
C LYS A 477 15.11 -18.41 15.34
N PHE A 478 16.36 -17.99 15.18
CA PHE A 478 16.99 -17.04 16.07
C PHE A 478 16.20 -15.73 16.11
N ALA A 479 15.92 -15.13 14.94
CA ALA A 479 15.23 -13.84 14.86
C ALA A 479 13.83 -13.91 15.50
N VAL A 480 13.06 -14.97 15.24
CA VAL A 480 11.74 -15.17 15.84
C VAL A 480 11.84 -15.28 17.36
N GLY A 481 12.70 -16.17 17.88
CA GLY A 481 12.86 -16.32 19.33
C GLY A 481 13.31 -15.04 20.02
N PHE A 482 14.19 -14.27 19.37
CA PHE A 482 14.65 -12.98 19.88
C PHE A 482 13.50 -11.98 20.04
N TYR A 483 12.67 -11.80 19.01
CA TYR A 483 11.58 -10.83 19.08
C TYR A 483 10.36 -11.34 19.87
N ASP A 484 10.17 -12.65 20.01
CA ASP A 484 9.15 -13.22 20.88
C ASP A 484 9.42 -12.88 22.36
N GLU A 485 10.66 -13.10 22.84
CA GLU A 485 11.08 -12.73 24.19
C GLU A 485 11.04 -11.21 24.43
N LEU A 486 11.55 -10.44 23.47
CA LEU A 486 11.54 -8.98 23.56
C LEU A 486 10.10 -8.43 23.58
N GLY A 487 9.22 -8.99 22.75
CA GLY A 487 7.79 -8.68 22.71
C GLY A 487 7.03 -9.14 23.97
N ALA A 488 7.53 -10.15 24.67
CA ALA A 488 7.02 -10.54 25.99
C ALA A 488 7.49 -9.59 27.11
N GLY A 489 8.46 -8.71 26.82
CA GLY A 489 8.93 -7.66 27.73
C GLY A 489 10.20 -8.01 28.49
N TYR A 490 10.94 -9.03 28.04
CA TYR A 490 12.23 -9.42 28.61
C TYR A 490 13.38 -8.53 28.12
N SER A 491 14.55 -8.67 28.74
CA SER A 491 15.75 -7.87 28.41
C SER A 491 16.34 -8.25 27.05
N TYR A 492 17.30 -7.46 26.53
CA TYR A 492 17.99 -7.81 25.28
C TYR A 492 18.86 -9.07 25.45
N GLU A 493 19.39 -9.29 26.65
CA GLU A 493 20.12 -10.49 27.03
C GLU A 493 19.23 -11.72 27.01
N ASP A 494 18.05 -11.64 27.64
CA ASP A 494 17.06 -12.72 27.62
C ASP A 494 16.56 -12.99 26.20
N ALA A 495 16.32 -11.93 25.41
CA ALA A 495 15.94 -12.05 24.01
C ALA A 495 17.00 -12.77 23.18
N TYR A 496 18.28 -12.46 23.39
CA TYR A 496 19.38 -13.21 22.78
C TYR A 496 19.32 -14.70 23.16
N HIS A 497 19.13 -15.02 24.44
CA HIS A 497 19.03 -16.40 24.90
C HIS A 497 17.82 -17.13 24.33
N GLY A 498 16.64 -16.50 24.26
CA GLY A 498 15.45 -17.09 23.65
C GLY A 498 15.60 -17.34 22.15
N GLY A 499 16.35 -16.49 21.45
CA GLY A 499 16.76 -16.75 20.07
C GLY A 499 17.62 -18.02 19.93
N CYS A 500 18.61 -18.19 20.79
CA CYS A 500 19.44 -19.41 20.84
C CYS A 500 18.61 -20.65 21.19
N ASP A 501 17.74 -20.55 22.21
CA ASP A 501 16.86 -21.64 22.63
C ASP A 501 15.88 -22.04 21.51
N ALA A 502 15.36 -21.08 20.74
CA ALA A 502 14.49 -21.35 19.60
C ALA A 502 15.21 -22.16 18.49
N ILE A 503 16.52 -21.96 18.30
CA ILE A 503 17.33 -22.80 17.41
C ILE A 503 17.46 -24.21 18.01
N ALA A 504 17.85 -24.32 19.27
CA ALA A 504 18.10 -25.59 19.96
C ALA A 504 16.83 -26.47 20.03
N LEU A 505 15.67 -25.87 20.32
CA LEU A 505 14.37 -26.56 20.36
C LEU A 505 13.95 -27.15 19.01
N GLN A 506 14.51 -26.64 17.90
CA GLN A 506 14.30 -27.19 16.56
C GLN A 506 15.30 -28.30 16.20
N GLY A 507 16.21 -28.65 17.12
CA GLY A 507 17.25 -29.66 16.92
C GLY A 507 18.31 -29.25 15.89
N ILE A 508 18.50 -27.94 15.69
CA ILE A 508 19.50 -27.42 14.75
C ILE A 508 20.80 -27.13 15.54
N PRO A 509 21.93 -27.77 15.20
CA PRO A 509 23.19 -27.65 15.96
C PRO A 509 23.96 -26.35 15.61
N GLU A 510 23.27 -25.22 15.63
CA GLU A 510 23.77 -23.88 15.26
C GLU A 510 23.43 -22.81 16.32
N GLU A 511 22.90 -23.22 17.48
CA GLU A 511 22.46 -22.37 18.59
C GLU A 511 23.59 -21.55 19.24
N HIS A 512 24.84 -21.99 19.04
CA HIS A 512 26.06 -21.36 19.55
C HIS A 512 26.69 -20.36 18.56
N ILE A 513 26.09 -20.19 17.38
CA ILE A 513 26.60 -19.30 16.32
C ILE A 513 26.27 -17.83 16.59
N PRO A 514 25.03 -17.46 16.99
CA PRO A 514 24.75 -16.12 17.47
C PRO A 514 25.59 -15.82 18.70
N VAL A 515 26.19 -14.64 18.76
CA VAL A 515 26.96 -14.16 19.91
C VAL A 515 26.54 -12.74 20.27
N LEU A 516 26.24 -12.52 21.54
CA LEU A 516 25.95 -11.19 22.09
C LEU A 516 27.23 -10.48 22.53
N LYS A 517 27.38 -9.23 22.10
CA LYS A 517 28.42 -8.29 22.53
C LYS A 517 27.75 -7.13 23.25
N GLN A 518 28.35 -6.71 24.36
CA GLN A 518 27.86 -5.60 25.16
C GLN A 518 28.88 -4.46 25.19
N LEU A 519 28.39 -3.24 25.36
CA LEU A 519 29.24 -2.07 25.47
C LEU A 519 30.31 -2.24 26.55
N LYS A 520 31.59 -2.19 26.15
CA LYS A 520 32.70 -2.24 27.09
C LYS A 520 32.64 -0.98 27.98
N LYS A 521 32.16 -1.13 29.21
CA LYS A 521 32.30 -0.08 30.23
C LYS A 521 33.79 0.22 30.37
N LYS A 522 34.20 1.47 30.12
CA LYS A 522 35.57 1.90 30.41
C LYS A 522 35.82 1.66 31.90
N SER A 523 36.71 0.72 32.21
CA SER A 523 37.30 0.63 33.54
C SER A 523 38.04 1.96 33.77
N ASN A 524 37.49 2.81 34.64
CA ASN A 524 38.20 3.99 35.12
C ASN A 524 39.40 3.59 35.97
#